data_AF-A0A948EZ63-F1
#
_entry.id   AF-A0A948EZ63-F1
#
_cell.length_a   1.000
_cell.length_b   1.000
_cell.length_c   1.000
_cell.angle_alpha   90.00
_cell.angle_beta   90.00
_cell.angle_gamma   90.00
#
_symmetry.space_group_name_H-M   'P 1'
#
loop_
_entity.id
_entity.type
_entity.pdbx_description
1 polymer ?
#
loop_
_entity_poly.entity_id
_entity_poly.type
_entity_poly.pdbx_seq_one_letter_code
_entity_poly.pdbx_strand_id
1 'polypeptide(L)'
;MKPPPWATHLLSDLHGWRENPLPVDELEPFALPDDAWFEYAWLDRDGEPRRDPEGVPAGNPWWDYACRLAGPRWRDERFVPAPGARAAQRLRGHRLDSRHLGPGRRFFTYSPAGGGTAGPVVLVHDGKGFWHHGRCGPLSDALLAAGEMPPVHLVFLEPERRNAEYAFNDAHAAHVIDEVLPAVAARAMVAGKPLLL
;
A
#
# COMPACT_ATOMS: atom_id res chain seq x y z
N MET A 1 -11.81 4.04 24.29
CA MET A 1 -12.11 2.66 23.84
C MET A 1 -12.24 1.78 25.08
N LYS A 2 -13.11 0.77 25.09
CA LYS A 2 -13.29 -0.12 26.24
C LYS A 2 -12.90 -1.56 25.84
N PRO A 3 -11.97 -2.22 26.54
CA PRO A 3 -11.62 -3.61 26.26
C PRO A 3 -12.82 -4.56 26.44
N PRO A 4 -13.04 -5.49 25.50
CA PRO A 4 -13.95 -6.62 25.73
C PRO A 4 -13.52 -7.45 26.94
N PRO A 5 -14.44 -8.15 27.65
CA PRO A 5 -14.11 -8.89 28.88
C PRO A 5 -13.07 -10.02 28.71
N TRP A 6 -12.86 -10.47 27.48
CA TRP A 6 -11.90 -11.54 27.14
C TRP A 6 -10.55 -11.00 26.67
N ALA A 7 -10.42 -9.69 26.44
CA ALA A 7 -9.21 -9.10 25.89
C ALA A 7 -8.09 -9.07 26.92
N THR A 8 -6.88 -9.45 26.50
CA THR A 8 -5.67 -9.39 27.31
C THR A 8 -4.75 -8.26 26.89
N HIS A 9 -4.68 -7.98 25.59
CA HIS A 9 -3.83 -6.91 25.04
C HIS A 9 -4.53 -6.17 23.90
N LEU A 10 -4.21 -4.89 23.75
CA LEU A 10 -4.52 -4.07 22.59
C LEU A 10 -3.43 -4.24 21.51
N LEU A 11 -3.88 -4.54 20.29
CA LEU A 11 -3.10 -4.36 19.07
C LEU A 11 -3.52 -3.03 18.45
N SER A 12 -2.60 -2.14 18.11
CA SER A 12 -2.96 -0.91 17.40
C SER A 12 -1.81 -0.24 16.70
N ASP A 13 -2.14 0.77 15.88
CA ASP A 13 -1.19 1.62 15.16
C ASP A 13 -0.17 2.32 16.05
N LEU A 14 -0.53 2.62 17.31
CA LEU A 14 0.38 3.26 18.26
C LEU A 14 1.42 2.30 18.86
N HIS A 15 1.17 1.00 18.80
CA HIS A 15 1.97 0.00 19.53
C HIS A 15 2.55 -1.07 18.60
N GLY A 16 2.74 -0.76 17.31
CA GLY A 16 3.39 -1.68 16.37
C GLY A 16 2.64 -3.02 16.21
N TRP A 17 1.33 -3.04 16.48
CA TRP A 17 0.50 -4.25 16.36
C TRP A 17 1.06 -5.45 17.15
N ARG A 18 1.51 -6.51 16.47
CA ARG A 18 2.02 -7.73 17.12
C ARG A 18 3.44 -7.58 17.66
N GLU A 19 4.16 -6.52 17.28
CA GLU A 19 5.53 -6.30 17.72
C GLU A 19 5.59 -5.81 19.17
N ASN A 20 4.60 -5.02 19.61
CA ASN A 20 4.55 -4.47 20.96
C ASN A 20 3.10 -4.35 21.48
N PRO A 21 2.36 -5.46 21.63
CA PRO A 21 0.97 -5.42 22.11
C PRO A 21 0.88 -4.81 23.52
N LEU A 22 -0.05 -3.87 23.74
CA LEU A 22 -0.21 -3.17 25.01
C LEU A 22 -1.13 -3.98 25.96
N PRO A 23 -0.67 -4.40 27.16
CA PRO A 23 -1.53 -5.09 28.12
C PRO A 23 -2.76 -4.25 28.52
N VAL A 24 -3.91 -4.90 28.70
CA VAL A 24 -5.17 -4.22 29.03
C VAL A 24 -5.14 -3.53 30.39
N ASP A 25 -4.40 -4.08 31.35
CA ASP A 25 -4.18 -3.50 32.68
C ASP A 25 -3.25 -2.28 32.66
N GLU A 26 -2.47 -2.10 31.59
CA GLU A 26 -1.65 -0.92 31.34
C GLU A 26 -2.34 0.10 30.41
N LEU A 27 -3.54 -0.20 29.92
CA LEU A 27 -4.26 0.65 28.97
C LEU A 27 -4.84 1.90 29.65
N GLU A 28 -4.14 3.02 29.48
CA GLU A 28 -4.62 4.34 29.84
C GLU A 28 -5.36 5.03 28.69
N PRO A 29 -6.35 5.91 28.98
CA PRO A 29 -6.97 6.75 27.95
C PRO A 29 -5.93 7.62 27.23
N PHE A 30 -5.94 7.57 25.90
CA PHE A 30 -5.13 8.45 25.05
C PHE A 30 -6.00 9.25 24.10
N ALA A 31 -5.54 10.46 23.76
CA ALA A 31 -6.20 11.31 22.78
C ALA A 31 -5.73 10.96 21.37
N LEU A 32 -6.66 10.99 20.42
CA LEU A 32 -6.38 10.92 18.99
C LEU A 32 -6.71 12.28 18.35
N PRO A 33 -5.99 12.69 17.29
CA PRO A 33 -6.39 13.82 16.47
C PRO A 33 -7.83 13.71 15.95
N ASP A 34 -8.51 14.84 15.77
CA ASP A 34 -9.90 14.86 15.27
C ASP A 34 -10.06 14.29 13.86
N ASP A 35 -8.99 14.27 13.09
CA ASP A 35 -8.92 13.75 11.72
C ASP A 35 -8.25 12.37 11.66
N ALA A 36 -8.01 11.73 12.82
CA ALA A 36 -7.37 10.43 12.87
C ALA A 36 -8.19 9.33 12.20
N TRP A 37 -7.49 8.46 11.49
CA TRP A 37 -7.87 7.08 11.24
C TRP A 37 -6.97 6.20 12.09
N PHE A 38 -7.56 5.51 13.06
CA PHE A 38 -6.82 4.69 14.01
C PHE A 38 -7.32 3.26 13.98
N GLU A 39 -6.44 2.32 13.65
CA GLU A 39 -6.76 0.91 13.60
C GLU A 39 -6.33 0.18 14.88
N TYR A 40 -7.13 -0.81 15.26
CA TYR A 40 -6.91 -1.60 16.45
C TYR A 40 -7.55 -2.99 16.39
N ALA A 41 -7.14 -3.87 17.28
CA ALA A 41 -7.76 -5.14 17.59
C ALA A 41 -7.38 -5.58 19.00
N TRP A 42 -7.84 -6.75 19.44
CA TRP A 42 -7.52 -7.29 20.76
C TRP A 42 -6.89 -8.67 20.64
N LEU A 43 -5.98 -9.03 21.55
CA LEU A 43 -5.59 -10.42 21.78
C LEU A 43 -6.51 -11.04 22.82
N ASP A 44 -6.90 -12.30 22.63
CA ASP A 44 -7.54 -13.10 23.68
C ASP A 44 -6.51 -13.75 24.62
N ARG A 45 -6.97 -14.63 25.51
CA ARG A 45 -6.13 -15.34 26.47
C ARG A 45 -5.16 -16.34 25.84
N ASP A 46 -5.46 -16.79 24.63
CA ASP A 46 -4.64 -17.75 23.89
C ASP A 46 -3.62 -17.01 23.01
N GLY A 47 -3.62 -15.67 23.05
CA GLY A 47 -2.76 -14.82 22.21
C GLY A 47 -3.27 -14.69 20.77
N GLU A 48 -4.52 -15.09 20.51
CA GLU A 48 -5.12 -15.00 19.18
C GLU A 48 -5.73 -13.62 18.95
N PRO A 49 -5.48 -12.99 17.79
CA PRO A 49 -6.09 -11.70 17.48
C PRO A 49 -7.58 -11.87 17.19
N ARG A 50 -8.36 -10.97 17.75
CA ARG A 50 -9.81 -10.95 17.68
C ARG A 50 -10.28 -9.54 17.39
N ARG A 51 -11.31 -9.46 16.55
CA ARG A 51 -12.02 -8.21 16.28
C ARG A 51 -12.76 -7.75 17.54
N ASP A 52 -12.81 -6.45 17.77
CA ASP A 52 -13.72 -5.87 18.75
C ASP A 52 -15.18 -6.13 18.33
N PRO A 53 -16.02 -6.80 19.14
CA PRO A 53 -17.41 -7.10 18.79
C PRO A 53 -18.27 -5.84 18.57
N GLU A 54 -17.91 -4.72 19.20
CA GLU A 54 -18.60 -3.43 19.07
C GLU A 54 -17.89 -2.49 18.07
N GLY A 55 -16.72 -2.88 17.58
CA GLY A 55 -15.90 -2.07 16.69
C GLY A 55 -16.36 -2.05 15.24
N VAL A 56 -16.08 -0.94 14.55
CA VAL A 56 -16.30 -0.82 13.10
C VAL A 56 -15.13 -1.48 12.37
N PRO A 57 -15.34 -2.39 11.39
CA PRO A 57 -14.25 -3.01 10.65
C PRO A 57 -13.41 -1.96 9.89
N ALA A 58 -12.08 -2.12 9.91
CA ALA A 58 -11.16 -1.22 9.21
C ALA A 58 -11.09 -1.51 7.69
N GLY A 59 -11.36 -2.75 7.28
CA GLY A 59 -11.11 -3.18 5.90
C GLY A 59 -9.62 -3.35 5.57
N ASN A 60 -8.79 -3.52 6.61
CA ASN A 60 -7.36 -3.73 6.48
C ASN A 60 -7.08 -5.04 5.71
N PRO A 61 -6.21 -5.02 4.68
CA PRO A 61 -5.97 -6.18 3.83
C PRO A 61 -5.01 -7.22 4.44
N TRP A 62 -4.29 -6.86 5.48
CA TRP A 62 -3.35 -7.74 6.19
C TRP A 62 -3.95 -8.32 7.48
N TRP A 63 -4.85 -7.59 8.12
CA TRP A 63 -5.50 -7.98 9.37
C TRP A 63 -7.02 -7.86 9.24
N ASP A 64 -7.68 -8.95 8.83
CA ASP A 64 -9.13 -9.00 8.66
C ASP A 64 -9.91 -8.75 9.97
N TYR A 65 -9.27 -8.97 11.12
CA TYR A 65 -9.78 -8.70 12.45
C TYR A 65 -9.68 -7.22 12.88
N ALA A 66 -9.02 -6.36 12.10
CA ALA A 66 -8.84 -4.96 12.44
C ALA A 66 -10.18 -4.19 12.49
N CYS A 67 -10.34 -3.44 13.57
CA CYS A 67 -11.34 -2.39 13.73
C CYS A 67 -10.70 -1.02 13.54
N ARG A 68 -11.55 -0.01 13.30
CA ARG A 68 -11.14 1.39 13.18
C ARG A 68 -11.89 2.29 14.14
N LEU A 69 -11.24 3.38 14.51
CA LEU A 69 -11.84 4.60 15.01
C LEU A 69 -11.54 5.71 14.00
N ALA A 70 -12.56 6.48 13.64
CA ALA A 70 -12.41 7.67 12.80
C ALA A 70 -12.79 8.89 13.62
N GLY A 71 -11.92 9.89 13.65
CA GLY A 71 -12.19 11.14 14.33
C GLY A 71 -13.34 11.92 13.66
N PRO A 72 -13.97 12.88 14.37
CA PRO A 72 -15.14 13.61 13.87
C PRO A 72 -14.87 14.42 12.59
N ARG A 73 -13.61 14.80 12.35
CA ARG A 73 -13.15 15.51 11.15
C ARG A 73 -12.49 14.59 10.11
N TRP A 74 -12.35 13.29 10.38
CA TRP A 74 -11.84 12.34 9.39
C TRP A 74 -12.75 12.29 8.16
N ARG A 75 -12.17 12.39 6.97
CA ARG A 75 -12.87 12.27 5.68
C ARG A 75 -11.97 11.48 4.74
N ASP A 76 -12.60 10.78 3.80
CA ASP A 76 -11.87 10.24 2.66
C ASP A 76 -11.21 11.38 1.87
N GLU A 77 -10.01 11.12 1.35
CA GLU A 77 -9.33 12.04 0.45
C GLU A 77 -10.17 12.28 -0.81
N ARG A 78 -10.10 13.50 -1.36
CA ARG A 78 -10.94 13.95 -2.50
C ARG A 78 -10.88 13.01 -3.71
N PHE A 79 -9.76 12.32 -3.90
CA PHE A 79 -9.52 11.45 -5.05
C PHE A 79 -9.61 9.95 -4.73
N VAL A 80 -10.04 9.58 -3.52
CA VAL A 80 -10.33 8.17 -3.21
C VAL A 80 -11.30 7.63 -4.26
N PRO A 81 -10.91 6.61 -5.04
CA PRO A 81 -11.77 6.09 -6.09
C PRO A 81 -13.05 5.49 -5.49
N ALA A 82 -14.19 5.79 -6.09
CA ALA A 82 -15.45 5.20 -5.68
C ALA A 82 -15.38 3.65 -5.67
N PRO A 83 -16.13 2.98 -4.79
CA PRO A 83 -16.25 1.52 -4.84
C PRO A 83 -16.61 1.05 -6.26
N GLY A 84 -15.85 0.08 -6.79
CA GLY A 84 -16.04 -0.43 -8.15
C GLY A 84 -15.43 0.40 -9.29
N ALA A 85 -14.87 1.59 -9.03
CA ALA A 85 -14.13 2.36 -10.03
C ALA A 85 -13.02 1.52 -10.69
N ARG A 86 -12.98 1.51 -12.02
CA ARG A 86 -12.01 0.73 -12.81
C ARG A 86 -10.96 1.65 -13.42
N ALA A 87 -9.73 1.16 -13.52
CA ALA A 87 -8.70 1.85 -14.25
C ALA A 87 -9.10 1.95 -15.73
N ALA A 88 -8.77 3.06 -16.37
CA ALA A 88 -9.03 3.31 -17.78
C ALA A 88 -8.25 2.36 -18.69
N GLN A 89 -7.06 1.93 -18.26
CA GLN A 89 -6.22 0.97 -18.97
C GLN A 89 -6.02 -0.33 -18.18
N ARG A 90 -5.57 -1.37 -18.89
CA ARG A 90 -5.19 -2.64 -18.25
C ARG A 90 -3.76 -2.58 -17.75
N LEU A 91 -3.57 -3.12 -16.56
CA LEU A 91 -2.25 -3.44 -16.03
C LEU A 91 -1.55 -4.45 -16.94
N ARG A 92 -0.29 -4.19 -17.31
CA ARG A 92 0.52 -5.08 -18.17
C ARG A 92 1.58 -5.77 -17.33
N GLY A 93 1.60 -7.10 -17.33
CA GLY A 93 2.60 -7.89 -16.62
C GLY A 93 3.85 -8.17 -17.45
N HIS A 94 5.00 -8.13 -16.80
CA HIS A 94 6.30 -8.41 -17.40
C HIS A 94 7.05 -9.40 -16.51
N ARG A 95 7.91 -10.21 -17.15
CA ARG A 95 8.80 -11.16 -16.48
C ARG A 95 10.22 -10.97 -16.99
N LEU A 96 11.19 -11.04 -16.09
CA LEU A 96 12.60 -10.97 -16.42
C LEU A 96 13.39 -11.93 -15.54
N ASP A 97 14.47 -12.47 -16.09
CA ASP A 97 15.45 -13.21 -15.32
C ASP A 97 16.56 -12.25 -14.92
N SER A 98 16.63 -11.95 -13.62
CA SER A 98 17.52 -10.91 -13.10
C SER A 98 18.91 -11.46 -12.87
N ARG A 99 19.93 -10.73 -13.32
CA ARG A 99 21.33 -11.02 -13.02
C ARG A 99 21.69 -10.72 -11.56
N HIS A 100 20.91 -9.87 -10.88
CA HIS A 100 21.14 -9.46 -9.50
C HIS A 100 20.32 -10.29 -8.50
N LEU A 101 19.11 -10.67 -8.89
CA LEU A 101 18.13 -11.29 -8.00
C LEU A 101 17.70 -12.71 -8.42
N GLY A 102 18.18 -13.22 -9.55
CA GLY A 102 17.83 -14.53 -10.08
C GLY A 102 16.58 -14.54 -10.97
N PRO A 103 16.15 -15.72 -11.45
CA PRO A 103 15.11 -15.84 -12.46
C PRO A 103 13.71 -15.54 -11.94
N GLY A 104 12.78 -15.30 -12.86
CA GLY A 104 11.34 -15.28 -12.56
C GLY A 104 10.80 -13.99 -11.95
N ARG A 105 11.58 -12.91 -11.96
CA ARG A 105 11.18 -11.61 -11.42
C ARG A 105 10.06 -11.00 -12.24
N ARG A 106 9.09 -10.39 -11.57
CA ARG A 106 7.91 -9.79 -12.20
C ARG A 106 7.79 -8.34 -11.82
N PHE A 107 7.38 -7.54 -12.79
CA PHE A 107 6.90 -6.19 -12.55
C PHE A 107 5.71 -5.93 -13.46
N PHE A 108 4.90 -4.93 -13.10
CA PHE A 108 3.74 -4.55 -13.89
C PHE A 108 3.81 -3.08 -14.26
N THR A 109 3.28 -2.73 -15.44
CA THR A 109 3.19 -1.34 -15.86
C THR A 109 1.75 -0.92 -16.09
N TYR A 110 1.46 0.31 -15.68
CA TYR A 110 0.24 1.03 -16.00
C TYR A 110 0.63 2.36 -16.65
N SER A 111 -0.10 2.75 -17.68
CA SER A 111 0.08 4.03 -18.35
C SER A 111 -1.29 4.64 -18.61
N PRO A 112 -1.45 5.96 -18.46
CA PRO A 112 -2.74 6.61 -18.62
C PRO A 112 -3.28 6.46 -20.03
N ALA A 113 -4.60 6.62 -20.16
CA ALA A 113 -5.29 6.61 -21.44
C ALA A 113 -4.74 7.72 -22.37
N GLY A 114 -4.71 7.44 -23.68
CA GLY A 114 -4.10 8.35 -24.68
C GLY A 114 -2.60 8.13 -24.91
N GLY A 115 -2.09 6.93 -24.59
CA GLY A 115 -0.68 6.54 -24.64
C GLY A 115 0.12 7.16 -25.80
N GLY A 116 1.37 7.55 -25.49
CA GLY A 116 2.20 8.35 -26.40
C GLY A 116 2.47 9.77 -25.89
N THR A 117 2.24 10.06 -24.61
CA THR A 117 2.78 11.24 -23.95
C THR A 117 4.02 10.86 -23.17
N ALA A 118 5.11 11.61 -23.32
CA ALA A 118 6.28 11.40 -22.51
C ALA A 118 5.98 11.82 -21.06
N GLY A 119 6.24 10.95 -20.08
CA GLY A 119 5.91 11.22 -18.67
C GLY A 119 6.89 10.58 -17.68
N PRO A 120 6.89 11.03 -16.41
CA PRO A 120 7.73 10.43 -15.38
C PRO A 120 7.32 8.99 -15.09
N VAL A 121 8.31 8.21 -14.68
CA VAL A 121 8.11 6.86 -14.14
C VAL A 121 7.97 6.95 -12.64
N VAL A 122 6.93 6.32 -12.10
CA VAL A 122 6.71 6.16 -10.66
C VAL A 122 6.84 4.68 -10.35
N LEU A 123 7.92 4.30 -9.67
CA LEU A 123 8.13 2.96 -9.13
C LEU A 123 7.28 2.82 -7.87
N VAL A 124 6.54 1.72 -7.76
CA VAL A 124 5.65 1.43 -6.63
C VAL A 124 6.06 0.08 -6.07
N HIS A 125 6.66 0.06 -4.88
CA HIS A 125 6.91 -1.19 -4.17
C HIS A 125 5.60 -1.81 -3.67
N ASP A 126 5.60 -3.12 -3.40
CA ASP A 126 4.39 -3.90 -3.04
C ASP A 126 3.25 -3.73 -4.05
N GLY A 127 3.60 -3.89 -5.32
CA GLY A 127 2.80 -3.54 -6.47
C GLY A 127 1.35 -4.01 -6.45
N LYS A 128 1.11 -5.29 -6.14
CA LYS A 128 -0.22 -5.88 -6.00
C LYS A 128 -1.03 -5.22 -4.89
N GLY A 129 -0.40 -4.92 -3.76
CA GLY A 129 -1.05 -4.27 -2.63
C GLY A 129 -1.56 -2.89 -3.03
N PHE A 130 -0.70 -2.07 -3.62
CA PHE A 130 -1.06 -0.74 -4.11
C PHE A 130 -2.05 -0.77 -5.27
N TRP A 131 -1.96 -1.76 -6.16
CA TRP A 131 -2.93 -1.91 -7.25
C TRP A 131 -4.34 -2.26 -6.73
N HIS A 132 -4.44 -3.24 -5.83
CA HIS A 132 -5.73 -3.77 -5.37
C HIS A 132 -6.33 -2.98 -4.21
N HIS A 133 -5.54 -2.67 -3.19
CA HIS A 133 -6.00 -1.97 -1.98
C HIS A 133 -5.80 -0.45 -2.09
N GLY A 134 -4.64 -0.01 -2.57
CA GLY A 134 -4.36 1.41 -2.81
C GLY A 134 -5.10 1.99 -4.03
N ARG A 135 -5.67 1.13 -4.89
CA ARG A 135 -6.44 1.50 -6.08
C ARG A 135 -5.67 2.49 -6.98
N CYS A 136 -4.36 2.32 -7.10
CA CYS A 136 -3.48 3.28 -7.79
C CYS A 136 -3.86 3.54 -9.25
N GLY A 137 -4.41 2.55 -9.97
CA GLY A 137 -4.88 2.77 -11.35
C GLY A 137 -6.02 3.80 -11.42
N PRO A 138 -7.21 3.51 -10.86
CA PRO A 138 -8.31 4.48 -10.82
C PRO A 138 -7.94 5.82 -10.15
N LEU A 139 -7.12 5.80 -9.10
CA LEU A 139 -6.65 7.02 -8.43
C LEU A 139 -5.81 7.90 -9.38
N SER A 140 -4.86 7.28 -10.10
CA SER A 140 -4.05 7.97 -11.10
C SER A 140 -4.90 8.57 -12.21
N ASP A 141 -5.95 7.87 -12.65
CA ASP A 141 -6.87 8.39 -13.68
C ASP A 141 -7.69 9.58 -13.17
N ALA A 142 -8.17 9.52 -11.92
CA ALA A 142 -8.92 10.59 -11.31
C ALA A 142 -8.07 11.87 -11.13
N LEU A 143 -6.82 11.71 -10.67
CA LEU A 143 -5.87 12.82 -10.53
C LEU A 143 -5.52 13.44 -11.89
N LEU A 144 -5.28 12.62 -12.92
CA LEU A 144 -5.02 13.10 -14.26
C LEU A 144 -6.22 13.86 -14.84
N ALA A 145 -7.42 13.30 -14.72
CA ALA A 145 -8.65 13.92 -15.22
C ALA A 145 -8.96 15.25 -14.53
N ALA A 146 -8.58 15.39 -13.26
CA ALA A 146 -8.71 16.63 -12.49
C ALA A 146 -7.57 17.64 -12.76
N GLY A 147 -6.54 17.27 -13.51
CA GLY A 147 -5.37 18.12 -13.76
C GLY A 147 -4.43 18.28 -12.55
N GLU A 148 -4.57 17.46 -11.53
CA GLU A 148 -3.79 17.51 -10.28
C GLU A 148 -2.45 16.75 -10.42
N MET A 149 -2.32 15.92 -11.46
CA MET A 149 -1.10 15.17 -11.76
C MET A 149 -0.88 15.11 -13.28
N PRO A 150 0.37 15.26 -13.78
CA PRO A 150 0.67 15.02 -15.18
C PRO A 150 0.45 13.54 -15.55
N PRO A 151 0.45 13.17 -16.83
CA PRO A 151 0.49 11.76 -17.24
C PRO A 151 1.73 11.07 -16.66
N VAL A 152 1.55 10.01 -15.86
CA VAL A 152 2.65 9.25 -15.24
C VAL A 152 2.60 7.78 -15.62
N HIS A 153 3.76 7.14 -15.74
CA HIS A 153 3.87 5.69 -15.93
C HIS A 153 4.11 5.02 -14.58
N LEU A 154 3.12 4.27 -14.07
CA LEU A 154 3.28 3.51 -12.84
C LEU A 154 3.95 2.17 -13.15
N VAL A 155 4.95 1.82 -12.35
CA VAL A 155 5.72 0.57 -12.44
C VAL A 155 5.65 -0.12 -11.08
N PHE A 156 4.84 -1.15 -11.02
CA PHE A 156 4.57 -1.91 -9.80
C PHE A 156 5.59 -3.05 -9.67
N LEU A 157 6.40 -3.01 -8.61
CA LEU A 157 7.45 -3.95 -8.31
C LEU A 157 6.96 -5.02 -7.33
N GLU A 158 7.23 -6.28 -7.66
CA GLU A 158 6.91 -7.42 -6.79
C GLU A 158 8.18 -8.05 -6.23
N PRO A 159 8.33 -8.10 -4.91
CA PRO A 159 9.43 -8.85 -4.33
C PRO A 159 9.10 -10.34 -4.30
N GLU A 160 10.11 -11.20 -4.37
CA GLU A 160 9.95 -12.62 -4.01
C GLU A 160 10.29 -12.83 -2.52
N ARG A 161 11.28 -12.08 -2.01
CA ARG A 161 11.66 -12.07 -0.59
C ARG A 161 11.60 -10.65 -0.02
N ARG A 162 10.38 -10.13 0.16
CA ARG A 162 10.10 -8.73 0.56
C ARG A 162 11.06 -8.17 1.61
N ASN A 163 11.15 -8.82 2.77
CA ASN A 163 11.95 -8.29 3.89
C ASN A 163 13.47 -8.28 3.60
N ALA A 164 13.95 -9.15 2.71
CA ALA A 164 15.35 -9.17 2.32
C ALA A 164 15.65 -8.23 1.14
N GLU A 165 14.69 -8.05 0.24
CA GLU A 165 14.85 -7.26 -0.98
C GLU A 165 14.60 -5.76 -0.74
N TYR A 166 13.62 -5.40 0.09
CA TYR A 166 13.28 -3.99 0.34
C TYR A 166 14.03 -3.37 1.52
N ALA A 167 14.81 -4.15 2.26
CA ALA A 167 15.65 -3.67 3.36
C ALA A 167 17.02 -3.19 2.86
N PHE A 168 17.06 -2.07 2.13
CA PHE A 168 18.29 -1.44 1.63
C PHE A 168 19.23 -2.40 0.88
N ASN A 169 18.66 -3.28 0.06
CA ASN A 169 19.43 -4.31 -0.64
C ASN A 169 20.01 -3.76 -1.96
N ASP A 170 21.33 -3.73 -2.06
CA ASP A 170 22.03 -3.27 -3.28
C ASP A 170 21.68 -4.08 -4.53
N ALA A 171 21.46 -5.39 -4.39
CA ALA A 171 21.06 -6.23 -5.52
C ALA A 171 19.64 -5.90 -6.00
N HIS A 172 18.74 -5.50 -5.10
CA HIS A 172 17.41 -5.02 -5.48
C HIS A 172 17.50 -3.65 -6.16
N ALA A 173 18.28 -2.72 -5.63
CA ALA A 173 18.51 -1.43 -6.26
C ALA A 173 19.10 -1.60 -7.68
N ALA A 174 20.11 -2.46 -7.84
CA ALA A 174 20.71 -2.76 -9.13
C ALA A 174 19.72 -3.43 -10.09
N HIS A 175 18.89 -4.36 -9.64
CA HIS A 175 17.80 -4.94 -10.45
C HIS A 175 16.85 -3.86 -10.99
N VAL A 176 16.44 -2.93 -10.15
CA VAL A 176 15.54 -1.85 -10.56
C VAL A 176 16.23 -0.91 -11.57
N ILE A 177 17.44 -0.47 -11.26
CA ILE A 177 18.17 0.53 -12.05
C ILE A 177 18.64 -0.04 -13.39
N ASP A 178 19.25 -1.22 -13.36
CA ASP A 178 19.94 -1.78 -14.51
C ASP A 178 19.04 -2.62 -15.41
N GLU A 179 17.90 -3.11 -14.89
CA GLU A 179 17.08 -4.09 -15.61
C GLU A 179 15.64 -3.59 -15.79
N VAL A 180 14.96 -3.20 -14.71
CA VAL A 180 13.54 -2.79 -14.79
C VAL A 180 13.38 -1.47 -15.52
N LEU A 181 14.12 -0.43 -15.14
CA LEU A 181 13.99 0.89 -15.76
C LEU A 181 14.30 0.87 -17.26
N PRO A 182 15.38 0.22 -17.75
CA PRO A 182 15.62 0.06 -19.18
C PRO A 182 14.50 -0.72 -19.89
N ALA A 183 13.96 -1.77 -19.26
CA ALA A 183 12.84 -2.53 -19.82
C ALA A 183 11.57 -1.66 -19.94
N VAL A 184 11.32 -0.76 -18.99
CA VAL A 184 10.21 0.20 -19.05
C VAL A 184 10.42 1.23 -20.16
N ALA A 185 11.63 1.82 -20.25
CA ALA A 185 11.96 2.81 -21.27
C ALA A 185 11.84 2.28 -22.71
N ALA A 186 12.08 0.98 -22.91
CA ALA A 186 11.87 0.32 -24.21
C ALA A 186 10.39 0.18 -24.62
N ARG A 187 9.44 0.43 -23.70
CA ARG A 187 8.00 0.15 -23.88
C ARG A 187 7.10 1.37 -23.70
N ALA A 188 7.61 2.43 -23.08
CA ALA A 188 6.89 3.66 -22.80
C ALA A 188 7.77 4.87 -23.09
N MET A 189 7.15 6.00 -23.46
CA MET A 189 7.89 7.25 -23.60
C MET A 189 8.11 7.84 -22.22
N VAL A 190 9.30 7.63 -21.67
CA VAL A 190 9.66 8.11 -20.33
C VAL A 190 10.36 9.45 -20.41
N ALA A 191 10.09 10.33 -19.44
CA ALA A 191 10.73 11.64 -19.31
C ALA A 191 11.06 11.95 -17.85
N GLY A 192 12.14 12.70 -17.62
CA GLY A 192 12.55 13.10 -16.27
C GLY A 192 13.16 11.96 -15.45
N LYS A 193 13.28 12.19 -14.14
CA LYS A 193 13.84 11.22 -13.20
C LYS A 193 12.73 10.29 -12.68
N PRO A 194 13.00 8.98 -12.54
CA PRO A 194 12.08 8.09 -11.84
C PRO A 194 11.85 8.54 -10.40
N LEU A 195 10.60 8.42 -9.95
CA LEU A 195 10.19 8.63 -8.56
C LEU A 195 9.92 7.27 -7.91
N LEU A 196 10.26 7.11 -6.64
CA LEU A 196 9.97 5.91 -5.87
C LEU A 196 8.88 6.22 -4.84
N LEU A 197 7.85 5.37 -4.81
CA LEU A 197 6.77 5.33 -3.82
C LEU A 197 6.84 4.02 -3.05
#